data_AF-A0A3Q9BRB6-F1
#
_entry.id   AF-A0A3Q9BRB6-F1
#
_cell.length_a   1.000
_cell.length_b   1.000
_cell.length_c   1.000
_cell.angle_alpha   90.00
_cell.angle_beta   90.00
_cell.angle_gamma   90.00
#
_symmetry.space_group_name_H-M   'P 1'
#
loop_
_entity.id
_entity.type
_entity.pdbx_description
1 polymer ?
#
loop_
_entity_poly.entity_id
_entity_poly.type
_entity_poly.pdbx_seq_one_letter_code
_entity_poly.pdbx_strand_id
1 'polypeptide(L)'
;MSLFNLKKFVSYLAVTALLAGLSINSFAQEASNSSQPAVTSVATTSPEPGWWEQAKAGTTNILENGELSIMLSGYARHGRNTYTAERIAELNENAWGLGFSKAVRNKKDNEDSLFGLAISDSHFKPQFMAGYAHQWMQPIGGNFEAGIGYTALLISRTDYFSGIPFPGVLPVASIGTRRSKLMASYIPRLSQNKGNGDVLLLFLRLDLN
;
A
#
# COMPACT_ATOMS: atom_id res chain seq x y z
N MET A 1 -5.50 27.86 22.30
CA MET A 1 -5.81 26.56 21.69
C MET A 1 -5.82 26.75 20.18
N SER A 2 -4.68 26.56 19.52
CA SER A 2 -4.53 26.79 18.08
C SER A 2 -5.05 25.56 17.34
N LEU A 3 -6.02 25.78 16.45
CA LEU A 3 -6.56 24.75 15.54
C LEU A 3 -5.41 24.21 14.69
N PHE A 4 -4.94 23.03 15.08
CA PHE A 4 -4.05 22.20 14.28
C PHE A 4 -4.65 22.05 12.89
N ASN A 5 -3.93 22.54 11.87
CA ASN A 5 -4.41 22.58 10.51
C ASN A 5 -4.40 21.15 9.94
N LEU A 6 -5.55 20.47 10.05
CA LEU A 6 -5.74 19.05 9.72
C LEU A 6 -5.23 18.68 8.32
N LYS A 7 -5.30 19.62 7.36
CA LYS A 7 -4.74 19.46 6.00
C LYS A 7 -3.21 19.29 5.98
N LYS A 8 -2.50 20.01 6.85
CA LYS A 8 -1.04 19.88 7.00
C LYS A 8 -0.68 18.55 7.67
N PHE A 9 -1.45 18.12 8.67
CA PHE A 9 -1.20 16.85 9.36
C PHE A 9 -1.40 15.63 8.44
N VAL A 10 -2.45 15.62 7.63
CA VAL A 10 -2.70 14.57 6.61
C VAL A 10 -1.61 14.55 5.55
N SER A 11 -1.10 15.71 5.14
CA SER A 11 0.03 15.79 4.19
C SER A 11 1.33 15.23 4.78
N TYR A 12 1.63 15.47 6.06
CA TYR A 12 2.83 14.89 6.71
C TYR A 12 2.72 13.37 6.92
N LEU A 13 1.51 12.84 7.11
CA LEU A 13 1.25 11.42 7.33
C LEU A 13 1.42 10.58 6.05
N ALA A 14 1.01 11.12 4.89
CA ALA A 14 1.16 10.44 3.59
C ALA A 14 2.62 10.33 3.11
N VAL A 15 3.50 11.18 3.64
CA VAL A 15 4.85 11.42 3.12
C VAL A 15 5.89 10.49 3.71
N THR A 16 5.71 10.08 4.96
CA THR A 16 6.62 9.14 5.63
C THR A 16 6.44 7.70 5.14
N ALA A 17 5.31 7.38 4.49
CA ALA A 17 5.10 6.11 3.82
C ALA A 17 5.90 5.98 2.50
N LEU A 18 6.14 7.04 1.74
CA LEU A 18 6.56 6.87 0.33
C LEU A 18 8.03 6.47 0.07
N LEU A 19 8.87 6.29 1.10
CA LEU A 19 10.33 6.20 0.98
C LEU A 19 10.91 4.85 0.50
N ALA A 20 10.11 3.88 0.06
CA ALA A 20 10.61 2.55 -0.38
C ALA A 20 10.31 2.18 -1.85
N GLY A 21 9.65 3.04 -2.63
CA GLY A 21 9.07 2.66 -3.93
C GLY A 21 9.85 3.01 -5.21
N LEU A 22 10.93 3.79 -5.15
CA LEU A 22 11.52 4.40 -6.35
C LEU A 22 13.02 4.09 -6.50
N SER A 23 13.37 2.85 -6.85
CA SER A 23 14.71 2.54 -7.35
C SER A 23 14.80 1.26 -8.20
N ILE A 24 13.89 1.03 -9.15
CA ILE A 24 14.15 0.06 -10.24
C ILE A 24 13.51 0.58 -11.54
N ASN A 25 14.21 1.43 -12.29
CA ASN A 25 13.97 1.64 -13.72
C ASN A 25 15.23 2.26 -14.35
N SER A 26 16.27 1.45 -14.53
CA SER A 26 17.35 1.74 -15.48
C SER A 26 18.02 0.42 -15.84
N PHE A 27 17.57 -0.25 -16.89
CA PHE A 27 18.39 -1.06 -17.80
C PHE A 27 17.47 -1.68 -18.87
N ALA A 28 17.41 -1.02 -20.03
CA ALA A 28 17.32 -1.64 -21.35
C ALA A 28 16.99 -0.53 -22.36
N GLN A 29 17.95 -0.15 -23.21
CA GLN A 29 17.82 -0.38 -24.65
C GLN A 29 19.14 -0.11 -25.37
N GLU A 30 19.64 -1.12 -26.07
CA GLU A 30 20.78 -1.05 -26.98
C GLU A 30 20.28 -1.11 -28.43
N ALA A 31 20.85 -0.23 -29.25
CA ALA A 31 21.06 -0.23 -30.72
C ALA A 31 19.90 -0.35 -31.74
N SER A 32 19.78 0.67 -32.61
CA SER A 32 20.04 0.54 -34.08
C SER A 32 20.04 1.92 -34.79
N ASN A 33 21.05 2.18 -35.63
CA ASN A 33 21.29 3.39 -36.44
C ASN A 33 20.58 3.33 -37.81
N SER A 34 20.01 4.45 -38.30
CA SER A 34 20.18 4.95 -39.69
C SER A 34 19.46 6.31 -39.98
N SER A 35 20.26 7.37 -40.10
CA SER A 35 20.31 8.47 -41.10
C SER A 35 19.06 9.26 -41.59
N GLN A 36 18.93 10.54 -41.18
CA GLN A 36 18.60 11.74 -42.00
C GLN A 36 18.72 13.06 -41.16
N PRO A 37 18.96 14.24 -41.79
CA PRO A 37 19.65 15.37 -41.15
C PRO A 37 18.78 16.23 -40.22
N ALA A 38 19.47 16.84 -39.25
CA ALA A 38 18.93 17.56 -38.11
C ALA A 38 18.07 18.78 -38.47
N VAL A 39 16.79 18.72 -38.08
CA VAL A 39 16.07 19.90 -37.60
C VAL A 39 16.33 19.95 -36.10
N THR A 40 17.27 20.80 -35.68
CA THR A 40 17.52 21.04 -34.27
C THR A 40 16.38 21.87 -33.70
N SER A 41 15.23 21.23 -33.44
CA SER A 41 14.34 21.74 -32.41
C SER A 41 15.11 21.63 -31.11
N VAL A 42 15.55 22.75 -30.55
CA VAL A 42 16.02 22.81 -29.16
C VAL A 42 14.80 22.47 -28.32
N ALA A 43 14.58 21.17 -28.10
CA ALA A 43 13.66 20.69 -27.10
C ALA A 43 14.20 21.23 -25.78
N THR A 44 13.56 22.26 -25.26
CA THR A 44 13.78 22.70 -23.89
C THR A 44 13.30 21.54 -23.03
N THR A 45 14.20 20.62 -22.70
CA THR A 45 13.93 19.57 -21.72
C THR A 45 13.76 20.28 -20.38
N SER A 46 12.51 20.61 -20.06
CA SER A 46 12.16 21.00 -18.70
C SER A 46 12.69 19.90 -17.78
N PRO A 47 13.41 20.25 -16.70
CA PRO A 47 13.90 19.25 -15.78
C PRO A 47 12.72 18.39 -15.31
N GLU A 48 12.88 17.07 -15.39
CA GLU A 48 11.90 16.15 -14.82
C GLU A 48 11.63 16.56 -13.37
N PRO A 49 10.36 16.66 -12.95
CA PRO A 49 10.02 17.09 -11.60
C PRO A 49 10.72 16.19 -10.57
N GLY A 50 11.24 16.77 -9.50
CA GLY A 50 11.89 16.01 -8.43
C GLY A 50 10.96 14.95 -7.82
N TRP A 51 11.54 13.90 -7.23
CA TRP A 51 10.80 12.76 -6.66
C TRP A 51 9.69 13.17 -5.67
N TRP A 52 9.90 14.27 -4.94
CA TRP A 52 8.93 14.84 -4.01
C TRP A 52 7.69 15.43 -4.69
N GLU A 53 7.89 16.12 -5.81
CA GLU A 53 6.78 16.66 -6.59
C GLU A 53 5.98 15.52 -7.23
N GLN A 54 6.66 14.48 -7.70
CA GLN A 54 6.01 13.28 -8.22
C GLN A 54 5.18 12.56 -7.14
N ALA A 55 5.74 12.39 -5.94
CA ALA A 55 5.06 11.82 -4.77
C ALA A 55 3.78 12.58 -4.42
N LYS A 56 3.86 13.91 -4.34
CA LYS A 56 2.70 14.77 -4.09
C LYS A 56 1.68 14.68 -5.21
N ALA A 57 2.10 14.78 -6.47
CA ALA A 57 1.21 14.70 -7.62
C ALA A 57 0.46 13.37 -7.68
N GLY A 58 1.15 12.24 -7.42
CA GLY A 58 0.53 10.92 -7.34
C GLY A 58 -0.52 10.83 -6.21
N THR A 59 -0.17 11.32 -5.02
CA THR A 59 -1.08 11.34 -3.87
C THR A 59 -2.31 12.21 -4.15
N THR A 60 -2.12 13.41 -4.69
CA THR A 60 -3.21 14.32 -5.06
C THR A 60 -4.12 13.70 -6.13
N ASN A 61 -3.55 13.06 -7.15
CA ASN A 61 -4.33 12.38 -8.18
C ASN A 61 -5.22 11.27 -7.59
N ILE A 62 -4.72 10.48 -6.64
CA ILE A 62 -5.54 9.47 -5.95
C ILE A 62 -6.67 10.12 -5.15
N LEU A 63 -6.38 11.21 -4.44
CA LEU A 63 -7.37 11.91 -3.61
C LEU A 63 -8.46 12.57 -4.45
N GLU A 64 -8.13 13.12 -5.61
CA GLU A 64 -9.08 13.84 -6.46
C GLU A 64 -9.84 12.88 -7.39
N ASN A 65 -9.12 11.99 -8.07
CA ASN A 65 -9.64 11.18 -9.18
C ASN A 65 -9.81 9.69 -8.85
N GLY A 66 -9.40 9.26 -7.65
CA GLY A 66 -9.52 7.86 -7.25
C GLY A 66 -10.96 7.41 -7.05
N GLU A 67 -11.23 6.16 -7.43
CA GLU A 67 -12.47 5.46 -7.14
C GLU A 67 -12.54 5.12 -5.64
N LEU A 68 -13.68 5.35 -5.01
CA LEU A 68 -13.84 5.16 -3.57
C LEU A 68 -14.29 3.73 -3.29
N SER A 69 -13.61 3.07 -2.36
CA SER A 69 -13.92 1.71 -1.95
C SER A 69 -14.03 1.59 -0.43
N ILE A 70 -14.88 0.66 0.02
CA ILE A 70 -14.88 0.16 1.39
C ILE A 70 -13.89 -1.01 1.50
N MET A 71 -13.20 -1.09 2.63
CA MET A 71 -12.30 -2.20 2.97
C MET A 71 -12.82 -2.91 4.22
N LEU A 72 -12.99 -4.22 4.13
CA LEU A 72 -13.43 -5.07 5.23
C LEU A 72 -12.31 -6.05 5.59
N SER A 73 -11.79 -5.94 6.80
CA SER A 73 -10.86 -6.94 7.34
C SER A 73 -11.66 -8.02 8.06
N GLY A 74 -11.20 -9.27 7.99
CA GLY A 74 -11.91 -10.39 8.63
C GLY A 74 -11.03 -11.48 9.18
N TYR A 75 -9.81 -11.66 8.67
CA TYR A 75 -8.98 -12.80 9.06
C TYR A 75 -7.49 -12.44 9.10
N ALA A 76 -6.83 -12.94 10.13
CA ALA A 76 -5.39 -12.96 10.29
C ALA A 76 -4.94 -14.41 10.51
N ARG A 77 -3.77 -14.77 10.02
CA ARG A 77 -3.19 -16.09 10.25
C ARG A 77 -1.75 -15.96 10.72
N HIS A 78 -1.50 -16.44 11.93
CA HIS A 78 -0.15 -16.56 12.48
C HIS A 78 0.53 -17.82 11.93
N GLY A 79 1.81 -17.70 11.59
CA GLY A 79 2.58 -18.80 11.01
C GLY A 79 2.64 -20.02 11.92
N ARG A 80 2.14 -21.16 11.41
CA ARG A 80 2.09 -22.43 12.16
C ARG A 80 3.47 -23.05 12.42
N ASN A 81 4.50 -22.57 11.72
CA ASN A 81 5.89 -22.94 11.92
C ASN A 81 6.66 -21.96 12.84
N THR A 82 6.04 -20.83 13.20
CA THR A 82 6.66 -19.79 14.05
C THR A 82 6.07 -19.78 15.46
N TYR A 83 4.76 -20.01 15.60
CA TYR A 83 4.07 -19.98 16.89
C TYR A 83 3.62 -21.38 17.31
N THR A 84 3.72 -21.69 18.61
CA THR A 84 3.17 -22.94 19.15
C THR A 84 1.64 -22.91 19.11
N ALA A 85 1.01 -24.08 19.17
CA ALA A 85 -0.45 -24.19 19.17
C ALA A 85 -1.07 -23.45 20.38
N GLU A 86 -0.43 -23.53 21.55
CA GLU A 86 -0.86 -22.85 22.77
C GLU A 86 -0.81 -21.34 22.59
N ARG A 87 0.28 -20.81 22.00
CA ARG A 87 0.38 -19.38 21.75
C ARG A 87 -0.64 -18.91 20.72
N ILE A 88 -0.90 -19.68 19.67
CA ILE A 88 -1.92 -19.35 18.66
C ILE A 88 -3.31 -19.29 19.29
N ALA A 89 -3.63 -20.19 20.23
CA ALA A 89 -4.92 -20.22 20.90
C ALA A 89 -5.21 -18.95 21.73
N GLU A 90 -4.18 -18.19 22.12
CA GLU A 90 -4.31 -16.91 22.82
C GLU A 90 -4.46 -15.71 21.86
N LEU A 91 -4.13 -15.87 20.58
CA LEU A 91 -4.08 -14.79 19.61
C LEU A 91 -5.40 -14.65 18.84
N ASN A 92 -5.81 -13.40 18.62
CA ASN A 92 -6.94 -13.12 17.76
C ASN A 92 -6.57 -13.33 16.28
N GLU A 93 -7.20 -14.31 15.64
CA GLU A 93 -7.16 -14.52 14.19
C GLU A 93 -8.40 -13.95 13.47
N ASN A 94 -9.40 -13.49 14.22
CA ASN A 94 -10.57 -12.79 13.69
C ASN A 94 -10.28 -11.29 13.68
N ALA A 95 -9.42 -10.87 12.75
CA ALA A 95 -8.97 -9.49 12.61
C ALA A 95 -10.05 -8.59 11.97
N TRP A 96 -11.26 -8.59 12.52
CA TRP A 96 -12.38 -7.80 12.02
C TRP A 96 -12.04 -6.32 12.02
N GLY A 97 -12.43 -5.63 10.95
CA GLY A 97 -12.11 -4.23 10.78
C GLY A 97 -12.78 -3.61 9.57
N LEU A 98 -12.75 -2.29 9.55
CA LEU A 98 -13.37 -1.46 8.53
C LEU A 98 -12.45 -0.31 8.15
N GLY A 99 -12.42 -0.01 6.86
CA GLY A 99 -11.63 1.07 6.30
C GLY A 99 -12.19 1.56 4.97
N PHE A 100 -11.48 2.53 4.42
CA PHE A 100 -11.76 3.11 3.11
C PHE A 100 -10.48 3.17 2.30
N SER A 101 -10.64 3.07 0.99
CA SER A 101 -9.56 3.16 0.01
C SER A 101 -9.98 4.11 -1.11
N LYS A 102 -9.04 4.87 -1.65
CA LYS A 102 -9.16 5.48 -2.96
C LYS A 102 -8.09 4.90 -3.88
N ALA A 103 -8.46 4.53 -5.11
CA ALA A 103 -7.53 3.93 -6.05
C ALA A 103 -7.64 4.49 -7.46
N VAL A 104 -6.50 4.59 -8.16
CA VAL A 104 -6.41 4.97 -9.58
C VAL A 104 -5.64 3.91 -10.35
N ARG A 105 -5.88 3.83 -11.66
CA ARG A 105 -5.04 3.07 -12.59
C ARG A 105 -4.07 4.01 -13.28
N ASN A 106 -2.78 3.67 -13.26
CA ASN A 106 -1.77 4.44 -13.97
C ASN A 106 -1.70 4.04 -15.45
N LYS A 107 -0.79 4.67 -16.21
CA LYS A 107 -0.64 4.46 -17.66
C LYS A 107 -0.30 3.01 -18.06
N LYS A 108 0.27 2.22 -17.14
CA LYS A 108 0.59 0.80 -17.34
C LYS A 108 -0.54 -0.12 -16.88
N ASP A 109 -1.68 0.46 -16.51
CA ASP A 109 -2.79 -0.21 -15.86
C ASP A 109 -2.39 -0.92 -14.55
N ASN A 110 -1.39 -0.40 -13.83
CA ASN A 110 -1.12 -0.81 -12.45
C ASN A 110 -1.96 0.04 -11.48
N GLU A 111 -2.18 -0.47 -10.27
CA GLU A 111 -3.03 0.19 -9.28
C GLU A 111 -2.21 0.93 -8.24
N ASP A 112 -2.55 2.20 -8.04
CA ASP A 112 -2.02 3.07 -7.00
C ASP A 112 -3.17 3.47 -6.07
N SER A 113 -3.00 3.26 -4.77
CA SER A 113 -4.08 3.49 -3.81
C SER A 113 -3.61 4.13 -2.51
N LEU A 114 -4.52 4.89 -1.89
CA LEU A 114 -4.42 5.36 -0.52
C LEU A 114 -5.50 4.69 0.30
N PHE A 115 -5.22 4.35 1.54
CA PHE A 115 -6.20 3.73 2.43
C PHE A 115 -6.05 4.19 3.87
N GLY A 116 -7.14 4.06 4.61
CA GLY A 116 -7.20 4.10 6.06
C GLY A 116 -8.04 2.93 6.56
N LEU A 117 -7.54 2.18 7.54
CA LEU A 117 -8.14 0.93 8.01
C LEU A 117 -7.94 0.78 9.52
N ALA A 118 -9.01 0.44 10.23
CA ALA A 118 -8.95 0.04 11.63
C ALA A 118 -9.33 -1.44 11.75
N ILE A 119 -8.51 -2.23 12.45
CA ILE A 119 -8.75 -3.66 12.71
C ILE A 119 -8.63 -4.00 14.19
N SER A 120 -9.18 -5.14 14.60
CA SER A 120 -8.83 -5.78 15.86
C SER A 120 -7.50 -6.53 15.69
N ASP A 121 -6.50 -6.19 16.50
CA ASP A 121 -5.18 -6.79 16.48
C ASP A 121 -5.14 -8.16 17.17
N SER A 122 -3.95 -8.76 17.24
CA SER A 122 -3.70 -10.07 17.85
C SER A 122 -4.03 -10.16 19.34
N HIS A 123 -4.14 -9.03 20.05
CA HIS A 123 -4.48 -8.92 21.47
C HIS A 123 -5.87 -8.32 21.69
N PHE A 124 -6.75 -8.38 20.68
CA PHE A 124 -8.11 -7.84 20.71
C PHE A 124 -8.18 -6.32 20.96
N LYS A 125 -7.13 -5.59 20.56
CA LYS A 125 -7.05 -4.13 20.67
C LYS A 125 -7.18 -3.46 19.30
N PRO A 126 -7.64 -2.21 19.23
CA PRO A 126 -7.69 -1.50 17.97
C PRO A 126 -6.28 -1.23 17.42
N GLN A 127 -6.07 -1.59 16.16
CA GLN A 127 -4.92 -1.23 15.36
C GLN A 127 -5.38 -0.34 14.20
N PHE A 128 -4.77 0.82 14.06
CA PHE A 128 -5.04 1.76 12.97
C PHE A 128 -3.90 1.72 11.95
N MET A 129 -4.26 1.73 10.68
CA MET A 129 -3.34 1.73 9.55
C MET A 129 -3.77 2.80 8.56
N ALA A 130 -2.81 3.55 8.05
CA ALA A 130 -3.04 4.44 6.91
C ALA A 130 -1.80 4.42 6.02
N GLY A 131 -2.00 4.34 4.70
CA GLY A 131 -0.86 4.14 3.83
C GLY A 131 -1.17 4.31 2.35
N TYR A 132 -0.10 4.17 1.58
CA TYR A 132 -0.10 4.05 0.14
C TYR A 132 0.16 2.59 -0.23
N ALA A 133 -0.45 2.11 -1.31
CA ALA A 133 -0.13 0.82 -1.90
C ALA A 133 -0.02 0.92 -3.42
N HIS A 134 1.03 0.30 -3.94
CA HIS A 134 1.24 0.08 -5.36
C HIS A 134 1.10 -1.41 -5.65
N GLN A 135 0.31 -1.77 -6.65
CA GLN A 135 0.21 -3.14 -7.14
C GLN A 135 0.45 -3.19 -8.64
N TRP A 136 1.36 -4.07 -9.06
CA TRP A 136 1.44 -4.52 -10.44
C TRP A 136 0.28 -5.45 -10.73
N MET A 137 -0.55 -5.09 -11.70
CA MET A 137 -1.80 -5.77 -11.98
C MET A 137 -1.70 -6.51 -13.30
N GLN A 138 -2.15 -7.76 -13.31
CA GLN A 138 -2.14 -8.63 -14.47
C GLN A 138 -3.55 -9.20 -14.70
N PRO A 139 -4.15 -9.00 -15.89
CA PRO A 139 -5.38 -9.69 -16.26
C PRO A 139 -5.18 -11.21 -16.30
N ILE A 140 -6.12 -11.95 -15.73
CA ILE A 140 -6.09 -13.43 -15.67
C ILE A 140 -7.28 -14.10 -16.37
N GLY A 141 -8.15 -13.31 -17.01
CA GLY A 141 -9.26 -13.79 -17.84
C GLY A 141 -10.58 -13.10 -17.51
N GLY A 142 -11.36 -12.80 -18.55
CA GLY A 142 -12.60 -12.01 -18.41
C GLY A 142 -12.34 -10.67 -17.72
N ASN A 143 -13.08 -10.38 -16.65
CA ASN A 143 -12.93 -9.17 -15.85
C ASN A 143 -12.01 -9.37 -14.61
N PHE A 144 -11.34 -10.53 -14.49
CA PHE A 144 -10.48 -10.84 -13.37
C PHE A 144 -9.03 -10.41 -13.60
N GLU A 145 -8.41 -9.91 -12.55
CA GLU A 145 -7.02 -9.53 -12.45
C GLU A 145 -6.42 -10.05 -11.13
N ALA A 146 -5.12 -10.31 -11.15
CA ALA A 146 -4.32 -10.57 -9.98
C ALA A 146 -3.28 -9.46 -9.82
N GLY A 147 -2.96 -9.14 -8.57
CA GLY A 147 -2.03 -8.09 -8.21
C GLY A 147 -0.96 -8.58 -7.25
N ILE A 148 0.27 -8.11 -7.41
CA ILE A 148 1.32 -8.20 -6.40
C ILE A 148 1.99 -6.84 -6.27
N GLY A 149 2.47 -6.50 -5.08
CA GLY A 149 2.97 -5.16 -4.83
C GLY A 149 3.48 -4.96 -3.43
N TYR A 150 3.54 -3.69 -3.06
CA TYR A 150 3.91 -3.26 -1.72
C TYR A 150 2.93 -2.22 -1.21
N THR A 151 2.82 -2.15 0.11
CA THR A 151 2.23 -1.03 0.80
C THR A 151 3.25 -0.42 1.74
N ALA A 152 3.26 0.90 1.79
CA ALA A 152 3.95 1.62 2.82
C ALA A 152 2.93 2.39 3.65
N LEU A 153 3.03 2.24 4.97
CA LEU A 153 1.97 2.62 5.88
C LEU A 153 2.52 3.05 7.23
N LEU A 154 1.70 3.81 7.93
CA LEU A 154 1.85 4.06 9.35
C LEU A 154 0.88 3.15 10.09
N ILE A 155 1.40 2.50 11.13
CA ILE A 155 0.66 1.58 11.99
C ILE A 155 0.67 2.17 13.39
N SER A 156 -0.50 2.25 14.02
CA SER A 156 -0.64 2.57 15.43
C SER A 156 -1.34 1.41 16.14
N ARG A 157 -0.74 0.96 17.25
CA ARG A 157 -1.32 -0.05 18.13
C ARG A 157 -1.16 0.40 19.57
N THR A 158 -2.16 0.14 20.41
CA THR A 158 -2.09 0.56 21.82
C THR A 158 -1.01 -0.18 22.62
N ASP A 159 -0.67 -1.40 22.21
CA ASP A 159 0.34 -2.27 22.85
C ASP A 159 1.77 -2.01 22.34
N TYR A 160 1.95 -1.20 21.29
CA TYR A 160 3.26 -0.80 20.76
C TYR A 160 3.46 0.72 20.82
N PHE A 161 4.62 1.16 21.32
CA PHE A 161 4.98 2.58 21.41
C PHE A 161 3.89 3.47 22.03
N SER A 162 3.06 2.93 22.93
CA SER A 162 1.93 3.62 23.56
C SER A 162 0.96 4.26 22.56
N GLY A 163 0.77 3.65 21.37
CA GLY A 163 -0.11 4.18 20.32
C GLY A 163 0.54 5.19 19.37
N ILE A 164 1.81 5.53 19.54
CA ILE A 164 2.53 6.39 18.58
C ILE A 164 2.65 5.65 17.24
N PRO A 165 2.16 6.24 16.12
CA PRO A 165 2.27 5.61 14.81
C PRO A 165 3.73 5.40 14.41
N PHE A 166 4.05 4.20 13.89
CA PHE A 166 5.37 3.86 13.36
C PHE A 166 5.27 3.40 11.91
N PRO A 167 6.31 3.66 11.08
CA PRO A 167 6.29 3.29 9.67
C PRO A 167 6.50 1.79 9.47
N GLY A 168 5.91 1.27 8.41
CA GLY A 168 6.11 -0.10 7.93
C GLY A 168 6.01 -0.16 6.41
N VAL A 169 6.66 -1.18 5.83
CA VAL A 169 6.52 -1.54 4.42
C VAL A 169 6.24 -3.03 4.37
N LEU A 170 5.14 -3.41 3.72
CA LEU A 170 4.66 -4.78 3.67
C LEU A 170 4.38 -5.19 2.22
N PRO A 171 4.66 -6.45 1.83
CA PRO A 171 4.13 -6.99 0.59
C PRO A 171 2.59 -7.01 0.64
N VAL A 172 1.98 -6.79 -0.53
CA VAL A 172 0.54 -6.93 -0.73
C VAL A 172 0.27 -7.72 -1.99
N ALA A 173 -0.76 -8.56 -1.96
CA ALA A 173 -1.26 -9.28 -3.12
C ALA A 173 -2.78 -9.12 -3.20
N SER A 174 -3.35 -9.28 -4.39
CA SER A 174 -4.80 -9.26 -4.58
C SER A 174 -5.25 -10.14 -5.73
N ILE A 175 -6.51 -10.55 -5.69
CA ILE A 175 -7.19 -11.23 -6.79
C ILE A 175 -8.66 -10.84 -6.79
N GLY A 176 -9.20 -10.59 -7.98
CA GLY A 176 -10.62 -10.24 -8.14
C GLY A 176 -10.85 -9.44 -9.40
N THR A 177 -11.89 -8.63 -9.39
CA THR A 177 -12.17 -7.65 -10.43
C THR A 177 -11.64 -6.28 -10.02
N ARG A 178 -11.69 -5.31 -10.94
CA ARG A 178 -11.38 -3.91 -10.61
C ARG A 178 -12.25 -3.37 -9.46
N ARG A 179 -13.53 -3.77 -9.41
CA ARG A 179 -14.53 -3.29 -8.43
C ARG A 179 -14.58 -4.09 -7.13
N SER A 180 -14.12 -5.33 -7.14
CA SER A 180 -14.19 -6.21 -5.97
C SER A 180 -13.00 -7.16 -5.95
N LYS A 181 -12.19 -7.08 -4.90
CA LYS A 181 -10.98 -7.91 -4.80
C LYS A 181 -10.71 -8.35 -3.37
N LEU A 182 -10.29 -9.61 -3.24
CA LEU A 182 -9.66 -10.11 -2.03
C LEU A 182 -8.20 -9.67 -2.05
N MET A 183 -7.76 -9.10 -0.95
CA MET A 183 -6.42 -8.58 -0.75
C MET A 183 -5.78 -9.30 0.43
N ALA A 184 -4.46 -9.45 0.36
CA ALA A 184 -3.67 -10.01 1.43
C ALA A 184 -2.40 -9.18 1.64
N SER A 185 -2.01 -8.97 2.89
CA SER A 185 -0.71 -8.40 3.24
C SER A 185 0.00 -9.31 4.23
N TYR A 186 1.31 -9.43 4.12
CA TYR A 186 2.10 -10.31 4.98
C TYR A 186 3.11 -9.51 5.80
N ILE A 187 3.07 -9.70 7.12
CA ILE A 187 4.05 -9.13 8.05
C ILE A 187 5.21 -10.12 8.18
N PRO A 188 6.39 -9.83 7.61
CA PRO A 188 7.52 -10.73 7.72
C PRO A 188 8.08 -10.74 9.14
N ARG A 189 8.66 -11.88 9.53
CA ARG A 189 9.41 -12.00 10.77
C ARG A 189 10.79 -11.35 10.59
N LEU A 190 11.02 -10.22 11.27
CA LEU A 190 12.30 -9.47 11.17
C LEU A 190 13.36 -9.97 12.16
N SER A 191 13.00 -10.73 13.19
CA SER A 191 13.94 -11.32 14.13
C SER A 191 13.39 -12.61 14.71
N GLN A 192 14.23 -13.64 14.85
CA GLN A 192 13.82 -14.93 15.41
C GLN A 192 13.54 -14.85 16.93
N ASN A 193 14.16 -13.89 17.63
CA ASN A 193 14.15 -13.84 19.10
C ASN A 193 13.00 -13.04 19.70
N LYS A 194 12.13 -12.42 18.89
CA LYS A 194 11.11 -11.48 19.36
C LYS A 194 9.66 -11.91 19.17
N GLY A 195 9.38 -13.10 18.63
CA GLY A 195 8.01 -13.60 18.46
C GLY A 195 7.08 -12.67 17.66
N ASN A 196 7.64 -11.78 16.84
CA ASN A 196 6.91 -10.73 16.13
C ASN A 196 7.01 -10.95 14.61
N GLY A 197 5.87 -10.91 13.92
CA GLY A 197 5.75 -11.13 12.48
C GLY A 197 5.42 -12.59 12.14
N ASP A 198 5.55 -12.94 10.87
CA ASP A 198 4.94 -14.17 10.31
C ASP A 198 3.42 -14.19 10.49
N VAL A 199 2.78 -13.14 9.96
CA VAL A 199 1.32 -12.96 10.02
C VAL A 199 0.79 -12.58 8.65
N LEU A 200 -0.19 -13.34 8.15
CA LEU A 200 -0.96 -13.01 6.96
C LEU A 200 -2.23 -12.27 7.38
N LEU A 201 -2.54 -11.14 6.76
CA LEU A 201 -3.80 -10.41 6.93
C LEU A 201 -4.62 -10.48 5.64
N LEU A 202 -5.93 -10.69 5.77
CA LEU A 202 -6.87 -10.73 4.64
C LEU A 202 -7.91 -9.63 4.73
N PHE A 203 -8.17 -8.99 3.59
CA PHE A 203 -9.11 -7.89 3.46
C PHE A 203 -9.93 -8.03 2.17
N LEU A 204 -11.20 -7.66 2.20
CA LEU A 204 -12.03 -7.50 1.01
C LEU A 204 -12.13 -6.01 0.68
N ARG A 205 -11.86 -5.62 -0.57
CA ARG A 205 -12.15 -4.28 -1.08
C ARG A 205 -13.34 -4.32 -2.03
N LEU A 206 -14.30 -3.41 -1.84
CA LEU A 206 -15.46 -3.23 -2.71
C LEU A 206 -15.60 -1.75 -3.07
N ASP A 207 -15.60 -1.45 -4.37
CA ASP A 207 -15.82 -0.09 -4.88
C ASP A 207 -17.28 0.33 -4.64
N LEU A 208 -17.51 1.62 -4.40
CA LEU A 208 -18.82 2.17 -3.99
C LEU A 208 -19.62 2.80 -5.14
N ASN A 209 -19.01 3.00 -6.32
CA ASN A 209 -19.69 3.39 -7.56
C ASN A 209 -20.08 2.17 -8.39
#